data_AF-Q2YDM9-F1
#
_entry.id   AF-Q2YDM9-F1
#
_cell.length_a   1.000
_cell.length_b   1.000
_cell.length_c   1.000
_cell.angle_alpha   90.00
_cell.angle_beta   90.00
_cell.angle_gamma   90.00
#
_symmetry.space_group_name_H-M   'P 1'
#
loop_
_entity.id
_entity.type
_entity.pdbx_description
1 polymer ?
#
loop_
_entity_poly.entity_id
_entity_poly.type
_entity_poly.pdbx_seq_one_letter_code
_entity_poly.pdbx_strand_id
1 'polypeptide(L)'
;MALQLSREQGITLRGSAEIVAEFFSFGINSILYQRGLYPSETFTRVQKYGLTLLVTTDPELIKYLNNVDQLKVHPEKSFRKLSKMKSVQWSDRSATVTFLPLLEVSCSFDLLICTDKDLVVPEKWEESGPQFITNSEEVRLRSFTTTIHKVNSVVAYTIPVND
;
A
#
# COMPACT_ATOMS: atom_id res chain seq x y z
N MET A 1 36.54 3.90 31.66
CA MET A 1 35.07 4.03 31.52
C MET A 1 34.72 3.92 30.05
N ALA A 2 34.15 2.80 29.61
CA ALA A 2 33.62 2.70 28.25
C ALA A 2 32.20 3.27 28.25
N LEU A 3 31.97 4.33 27.47
CA LEU A 3 30.63 4.83 27.18
C LEU A 3 29.97 3.83 26.24
N GLN A 4 29.13 2.96 26.81
CA GLN A 4 28.32 2.05 26.02
C GLN A 4 27.21 2.87 25.35
N LEU A 5 27.40 3.23 24.07
CA LEU A 5 26.33 3.73 23.22
C LEU A 5 25.25 2.65 23.16
N SER A 6 24.11 2.91 23.79
CA SER A 6 22.93 2.06 23.75
C SER A 6 22.42 1.96 22.31
N ARG A 7 22.89 0.95 21.59
CA ARG A 7 22.34 0.56 20.29
C ARG A 7 20.94 0.01 20.57
N GLU A 8 19.89 0.68 20.11
CA GLU A 8 18.51 0.18 20.25
C GLU A 8 18.42 -1.20 19.59
N GLN A 9 18.35 -2.27 20.40
CA GLN A 9 18.40 -3.67 19.95
C GLN A 9 17.00 -4.25 19.67
N GLY A 10 16.00 -3.42 19.37
CA GLY A 10 14.65 -3.88 19.05
C GLY A 10 13.88 -2.90 18.19
N ILE A 11 12.96 -3.41 17.37
CA ILE A 11 12.03 -2.58 16.61
C ILE A 11 11.05 -1.94 17.61
N THR A 12 11.05 -0.62 17.70
CA THR A 12 10.06 0.13 18.50
C THR A 12 8.71 0.16 17.80
N LEU A 13 7.62 0.47 18.52
CA LEU A 13 6.30 0.63 17.91
C LEU A 13 6.32 1.65 16.77
N ARG A 14 7.02 2.77 16.98
CA ARG A 14 7.24 3.80 15.97
C ARG A 14 8.03 3.27 14.78
N GLY A 15 9.17 2.60 15.01
CA GLY A 15 9.98 2.04 13.92
C GLY A 15 9.22 0.98 13.12
N SER A 16 8.40 0.17 13.79
CA SER A 16 7.49 -0.78 13.14
C SER A 16 6.45 -0.08 12.25
N ALA A 17 5.82 0.99 12.74
CA ALA A 17 4.86 1.78 11.96
C ALA A 17 5.53 2.47 10.75
N GLU A 18 6.76 2.96 10.91
CA GLU A 18 7.54 3.55 9.82
C GLU A 18 7.85 2.52 8.72
N ILE A 19 8.24 1.29 9.09
CA ILE A 19 8.46 0.18 8.13
C ILE A 19 7.16 -0.17 7.38
N VAL A 20 6.04 -0.26 8.10
CA VAL A 20 4.74 -0.59 7.49
C VAL A 20 4.26 0.51 6.56
N ALA A 21 4.37 1.78 6.95
CA ALA A 21 3.99 2.91 6.11
C ALA A 21 4.85 2.99 4.85
N GLU A 22 6.15 2.76 4.97
CA GLU A 22 7.05 2.74 3.82
C GLU A 22 6.72 1.58 2.86
N PHE A 23 6.39 0.40 3.40
CA PHE A 23 5.90 -0.72 2.59
C PHE A 23 4.66 -0.34 1.77
N PHE A 24 3.67 0.33 2.38
CA PHE A 24 2.49 0.78 1.65
C PHE A 24 2.81 1.84 0.60
N SER A 25 3.72 2.78 0.88
CA SER A 25 4.13 3.81 -0.07
C SER A 25 4.73 3.21 -1.35
N PHE A 26 5.69 2.28 -1.22
CA PHE A 26 6.24 1.56 -2.37
C PHE A 26 5.23 0.59 -3.01
N GLY A 27 4.38 -0.01 -2.18
CA GLY A 27 3.25 -0.86 -2.56
C GLY A 27 2.34 -0.18 -3.58
N ILE A 28 1.84 1.00 -3.21
CA ILE A 28 0.92 1.82 -4.02
C ILE A 28 1.60 2.23 -5.32
N ASN A 29 2.80 2.81 -5.26
CA ASN A 29 3.53 3.24 -6.46
C ASN A 29 3.70 2.11 -7.48
N SER A 30 4.03 0.91 -7.01
CA SER A 30 4.21 -0.23 -7.90
C SER A 30 2.89 -0.67 -8.54
N ILE A 31 1.77 -0.60 -7.82
CA ILE A 31 0.44 -0.90 -8.38
C ILE A 31 0.07 0.12 -9.46
N LEU A 32 0.24 1.42 -9.17
CA LEU A 32 -0.06 2.49 -10.12
C LEU A 32 0.73 2.33 -11.42
N TYR A 33 2.00 1.97 -11.33
CA TYR A 33 2.85 1.69 -12.48
C TYR A 33 2.45 0.41 -13.23
N GLN A 34 2.33 -0.73 -12.53
CA GLN A 34 2.07 -2.04 -13.16
C GLN A 34 0.69 -2.09 -13.84
N ARG A 35 -0.26 -1.27 -13.39
CA ARG A 35 -1.60 -1.16 -13.97
C ARG A 35 -1.73 -0.07 -15.02
N GLY A 36 -0.68 0.70 -15.28
CA GLY A 36 -0.73 1.80 -16.24
C GLY A 36 -1.74 2.89 -15.86
N LEU A 37 -2.02 3.07 -14.56
CA LEU A 37 -2.92 4.12 -14.07
C LEU A 37 -2.30 5.51 -14.26
N TYR A 38 -0.97 5.57 -14.24
CA TYR A 38 -0.19 6.74 -14.58
C TYR A 38 0.83 6.38 -15.66
N PRO A 39 1.21 7.31 -16.54
CA PRO A 39 2.16 7.05 -17.60
C PRO A 39 3.52 6.57 -17.06
N SER A 40 4.18 5.67 -17.78
CA SER A 40 5.44 5.06 -17.31
C SER A 40 6.56 6.09 -17.08
N GLU A 41 6.53 7.20 -17.81
CA GLU A 41 7.46 8.33 -17.72
C GLU A 41 7.29 9.15 -16.44
N THR A 42 6.15 9.05 -15.76
CA THR A 42 5.92 9.71 -14.46
C THR A 42 6.44 8.88 -13.29
N PHE A 43 7.29 7.87 -13.55
CA PHE A 43 7.93 7.05 -12.52
C PHE A 43 9.43 7.04 -12.70
N THR A 44 10.14 7.07 -11.57
CA THR A 44 11.58 6.91 -11.52
C THR A 44 11.97 5.70 -10.67
N ARG A 45 13.16 5.17 -10.96
CA ARG A 45 13.73 4.02 -10.25
C ARG A 45 14.50 4.49 -9.04
N VAL A 46 14.26 3.84 -7.91
CA VAL A 46 15.00 4.08 -6.66
C VAL A 46 15.51 2.76 -6.10
N GLN A 47 16.75 2.77 -5.61
CA GLN A 47 17.36 1.61 -4.96
C GLN A 47 17.04 1.62 -3.47
N LYS A 48 16.30 0.62 -2.99
CA LYS A 48 15.94 0.44 -1.58
C LYS A 48 15.94 -1.04 -1.23
N TYR A 49 16.55 -1.40 -0.11
CA TYR A 49 16.64 -2.79 0.36
C TYR A 49 17.28 -3.76 -0.64
N GLY A 50 18.18 -3.27 -1.50
CA GLY A 50 18.78 -4.06 -2.57
C GLY A 50 17.85 -4.34 -3.76
N LEU A 51 16.66 -3.73 -3.77
CA LEU A 51 15.68 -3.83 -4.85
C LEU A 51 15.61 -2.50 -5.61
N THR A 52 15.33 -2.60 -6.91
CA THR A 52 14.92 -1.46 -7.73
C THR A 52 13.42 -1.29 -7.60
N LEU A 53 12.98 -0.24 -6.92
CA LEU A 53 11.58 0.11 -6.76
C LEU A 53 11.24 1.29 -7.67
N LEU A 54 9.95 1.45 -7.99
CA LEU A 54 9.44 2.58 -8.76
C LEU A 54 8.68 3.51 -7.84
N VAL A 55 8.89 4.81 -8.02
CA VAL A 55 8.19 5.88 -7.31
C VAL A 55 7.74 6.94 -8.30
N THR A 56 6.56 7.50 -8.07
CA THR A 56 6.05 8.56 -8.93
C THR A 56 6.90 9.84 -8.82
N THR A 57 7.01 10.56 -9.93
CA THR A 57 7.57 11.91 -10.04
C THR A 57 6.48 12.98 -10.21
N ASP A 58 5.22 12.57 -10.33
CA ASP A 58 4.09 13.47 -10.51
C ASP A 58 3.81 14.26 -9.21
N PRO A 59 3.89 15.60 -9.21
CA PRO A 59 3.76 16.40 -8.00
C PRO A 59 2.40 16.25 -7.30
N GLU A 60 1.32 16.08 -8.07
CA GLU A 60 -0.03 15.95 -7.51
C GLU A 60 -0.21 14.60 -6.82
N LEU A 61 0.24 13.51 -7.45
CA LEU A 61 0.24 12.18 -6.87
C LEU A 61 1.19 12.08 -5.67
N ILE A 62 2.39 12.68 -5.74
CA ILE A 62 3.30 12.76 -4.58
C ILE A 62 2.61 13.48 -3.42
N LYS A 63 1.94 14.61 -3.68
CA LYS A 63 1.20 15.35 -2.66
C LYS A 63 0.06 14.52 -2.08
N TYR A 64 -0.68 13.79 -2.92
CA TYR A 64 -1.76 12.89 -2.50
C TYR A 64 -1.23 11.77 -1.60
N LEU A 65 -0.19 11.04 -2.02
CA LEU A 65 0.40 9.94 -1.25
C LEU A 65 1.07 10.44 0.05
N ASN A 66 1.65 11.64 0.06
CA ASN A 66 2.17 12.24 1.28
C ASN A 66 1.06 12.63 2.28
N ASN A 67 -0.12 13.01 1.80
CA ASN A 67 -1.27 13.25 2.69
C ASN A 67 -1.76 11.94 3.32
N VAL A 68 -1.67 10.83 2.59
CA VAL A 68 -1.96 9.48 3.12
C VAL A 68 -0.95 9.10 4.20
N ASP A 69 0.31 9.48 4.05
CA ASP A 69 1.37 9.26 5.04
C ASP A 69 1.12 9.96 6.40
N GLN A 70 0.10 10.84 6.52
CA GLN A 70 -0.38 11.34 7.82
C GLN A 70 -0.88 10.22 8.76
N LEU A 71 -1.11 9.00 8.26
CA LEU A 71 -1.35 7.81 9.08
C LEU A 71 -0.22 7.52 10.07
N LYS A 72 1.00 8.03 9.81
CA LYS A 72 2.16 7.95 10.71
C LYS A 72 1.97 8.76 12.00
N VAL A 73 1.00 9.67 12.08
CA VAL A 73 0.80 10.57 13.23
C VAL A 73 0.11 9.87 14.42
N HIS A 74 -0.65 8.79 14.17
CA HIS A 74 -1.32 8.02 15.24
C HIS A 74 -1.00 6.52 15.21
N PRO A 75 0.28 6.11 15.26
CA PRO A 75 0.69 4.74 14.99
C PRO A 75 0.11 3.71 15.97
N GLU A 76 -0.28 4.14 17.17
CA GLU A 76 -0.91 3.30 18.20
C GLU A 76 -2.34 2.87 17.87
N LYS A 77 -3.08 3.67 17.08
CA LYS A 77 -4.50 3.46 16.78
C LYS A 77 -4.77 3.14 15.31
N SER A 78 -4.01 3.73 14.37
CA SER A 78 -4.26 3.60 12.93
C SER A 78 -3.86 2.25 12.33
N PHE A 79 -2.92 1.51 12.95
CA PHE A 79 -2.35 0.29 12.36
C PHE A 79 -2.94 -1.03 12.89
N ARG A 80 -3.85 -0.99 13.88
CA ARG A 80 -4.48 -2.23 14.40
C ARG A 80 -5.33 -2.94 13.35
N LYS A 81 -5.81 -2.23 12.32
CA LYS A 81 -6.72 -2.78 11.31
C LYS A 81 -6.60 -2.11 9.94
N LEU A 82 -5.37 -1.81 9.50
CA LEU A 82 -5.11 -1.51 8.08
C LEU A 82 -5.29 -2.81 7.27
N SER A 83 -6.54 -3.13 6.97
CA SER A 83 -6.93 -4.28 6.15
C SER A 83 -7.80 -3.78 5.01
N LYS A 84 -7.28 -3.96 3.78
CA LYS A 84 -7.88 -3.71 2.46
C LYS A 84 -7.69 -2.30 1.90
N MET A 85 -6.53 -2.12 1.28
CA MET A 85 -6.41 -1.26 0.10
C MET A 85 -7.12 -1.97 -1.06
N LYS A 86 -8.21 -1.39 -1.59
CA LYS A 86 -8.94 -1.92 -2.75
C LYS A 86 -8.59 -1.10 -3.98
N SER A 87 -7.55 -1.55 -4.68
CA SER A 87 -7.27 -1.29 -6.09
C SER A 87 -6.26 -2.34 -6.55
N VAL A 88 -6.78 -3.42 -7.13
CA VAL A 88 -6.22 -4.21 -8.26
C VAL A 88 -4.67 -4.42 -8.33
N GLN A 89 -4.24 -5.52 -7.70
CA GLN A 89 -3.02 -6.39 -7.81
C GLN A 89 -1.59 -5.85 -7.73
N TRP A 90 -0.89 -6.26 -6.66
CA TRP A 90 0.57 -6.30 -6.52
C TRP A 90 1.15 -7.62 -7.04
N SER A 91 2.26 -7.56 -7.77
CA SER A 91 3.12 -8.70 -8.08
C SER A 91 4.48 -8.58 -7.38
N ASP A 92 4.80 -9.53 -6.49
CA ASP A 92 6.20 -9.83 -6.15
C ASP A 92 6.68 -10.81 -7.23
N ARG A 93 7.58 -10.33 -8.10
CA ARG A 93 8.18 -11.00 -9.27
C ARG A 93 7.20 -11.52 -10.35
N SER A 94 7.12 -10.79 -11.48
CA SER A 94 7.09 -11.29 -12.87
C SER A 94 6.23 -12.50 -13.28
N ALA A 95 5.25 -12.97 -12.49
CA ALA A 95 4.44 -14.15 -12.84
C ALA A 95 2.94 -14.00 -12.58
N THR A 96 2.49 -13.03 -11.76
CA THR A 96 1.07 -12.89 -11.38
C THR A 96 0.27 -11.93 -12.24
N VAL A 97 0.92 -11.11 -13.09
CA VAL A 97 0.20 -10.34 -14.13
C VAL A 97 -0.29 -11.27 -15.24
N THR A 98 0.33 -12.44 -15.42
CA THR A 98 -0.05 -13.40 -16.46
C THR A 98 -1.44 -14.02 -16.24
N PHE A 99 -1.92 -14.07 -14.99
CA PHE A 99 -3.23 -14.67 -14.65
C PHE A 99 -4.35 -13.64 -14.53
N LEU A 100 -4.04 -12.36 -14.67
CA LEU A 100 -5.05 -11.32 -14.56
C LEU A 100 -5.57 -10.92 -15.92
N PRO A 101 -6.87 -10.62 -16.02
CA PRO A 101 -7.41 -9.96 -17.19
C PRO A 101 -6.60 -8.69 -17.49
N LEU A 102 -6.20 -8.54 -18.74
CA LEU A 102 -5.58 -7.30 -19.23
C LEU A 102 -6.59 -6.17 -19.09
N LEU A 103 -6.16 -5.04 -18.54
CA LEU A 103 -6.99 -3.84 -18.49
C LEU A 103 -6.77 -3.08 -19.79
N GLU A 104 -7.72 -3.16 -20.71
CA GLU A 104 -7.67 -2.43 -21.99
C GLU A 104 -8.26 -1.02 -21.90
N VAL A 105 -8.78 -0.63 -20.73
CA VAL A 105 -9.45 0.66 -20.48
C VAL A 105 -8.66 1.51 -19.49
N SER A 106 -8.77 2.83 -19.63
CA SER A 106 -8.28 3.78 -18.64
C SER A 106 -9.05 3.61 -17.34
N CYS A 107 -8.35 3.24 -16.27
CA CYS A 107 -8.92 3.05 -14.94
C CYS A 107 -8.55 4.23 -14.03
N SER A 108 -9.38 4.50 -13.02
CA SER A 108 -9.01 5.29 -11.84
C SER A 108 -8.67 4.35 -10.67
N PHE A 109 -8.15 4.92 -9.59
CA PHE A 109 -7.92 4.17 -8.35
C PHE A 109 -8.52 4.92 -7.17
N ASP A 110 -8.99 4.16 -6.20
CA ASP A 110 -9.49 4.65 -4.92
C ASP A 110 -8.66 4.04 -3.79
N LEU A 111 -8.21 4.87 -2.85
CA LEU A 111 -7.49 4.41 -1.66
C LEU A 111 -8.40 4.45 -0.44
N LEU A 112 -8.81 3.27 0.03
CA LEU A 112 -9.63 3.13 1.22
C LEU A 112 -8.80 2.68 2.42
N ILE A 113 -9.02 3.32 3.56
CA ILE A 113 -8.33 3.02 4.81
C ILE A 113 -9.34 2.73 5.89
N CYS A 114 -9.35 1.48 6.34
CA CYS A 114 -10.20 1.07 7.44
C CYS A 114 -9.50 1.38 8.77
N THR A 115 -10.18 2.15 9.61
CA THR A 115 -9.74 2.51 10.96
C THR A 115 -10.76 2.03 12.00
N ASP A 116 -10.42 2.17 13.27
CA ASP A 116 -11.40 1.98 14.34
C ASP A 116 -12.50 3.05 14.26
N LYS A 117 -13.73 2.67 14.60
CA LYS A 117 -14.92 3.54 14.49
C LYS A 117 -14.83 4.82 15.32
N ASP A 118 -14.00 4.81 16.37
CA ASP A 118 -13.84 5.91 17.31
C ASP A 118 -12.70 6.88 16.88
N LEU A 119 -12.10 6.67 15.70
CA LEU A 119 -11.05 7.54 15.21
C LEU A 119 -11.66 8.84 14.68
N VAL A 120 -11.12 9.98 15.12
CA VAL A 120 -11.48 11.29 14.58
C VAL A 120 -11.00 11.38 13.14
N VAL A 121 -11.94 11.55 12.21
CA VAL A 121 -11.66 11.74 10.79
C VAL A 121 -11.02 13.11 10.58
N PRO A 122 -9.80 13.21 10.02
CA PRO A 122 -9.18 14.50 9.76
C PRO A 122 -9.92 15.27 8.66
N GLU A 123 -9.83 16.59 8.66
CA GLU A 123 -10.60 17.49 7.77
C GLU A 123 -10.50 17.17 6.27
N LYS A 124 -9.35 16.65 5.81
CA LYS A 124 -9.11 16.29 4.40
C LYS A 124 -9.58 14.88 4.03
N TRP A 125 -10.09 14.13 4.99
CA TRP A 125 -10.56 12.76 4.82
C TRP A 125 -12.08 12.72 4.91
N GLU A 126 -12.68 11.78 4.19
CA GLU A 126 -14.11 11.54 4.25
C GLU A 126 -14.37 10.09 4.63
N GLU A 127 -15.50 9.85 5.29
CA GLU A 127 -15.99 8.50 5.50
C GLU A 127 -16.55 7.95 4.20
N SER A 128 -16.01 6.82 3.77
CA SER A 128 -16.45 6.14 2.56
C SER A 128 -17.16 4.82 2.89
N GLY A 129 -18.15 4.48 2.07
CA GLY A 129 -18.82 3.19 2.14
C GLY A 129 -17.91 2.03 1.69
N PRO A 130 -18.24 0.79 2.03
CA PRO A 130 -17.49 -0.36 1.55
C PRO A 130 -17.66 -0.54 0.03
N GLN A 131 -16.56 -0.43 -0.72
CA GLN A 131 -16.57 -0.67 -2.16
C GLN A 131 -16.46 -2.17 -2.44
N PHE A 132 -17.58 -2.88 -2.58
CA PHE A 132 -17.59 -4.32 -2.83
C PHE A 132 -17.28 -4.63 -4.29
N ILE A 133 -16.50 -5.69 -4.50
CA ILE A 133 -16.26 -6.26 -5.83
C ILE A 133 -17.14 -7.51 -5.91
N THR A 134 -18.08 -7.53 -6.85
CA THR A 134 -18.93 -8.70 -7.12
C THR A 134 -18.25 -9.63 -8.12
N ASN A 135 -18.55 -10.94 -8.05
CA ASN A 135 -17.97 -11.95 -8.95
C ASN A 135 -16.43 -11.90 -9.00
N SER A 136 -15.80 -11.93 -7.82
CA SER A 136 -14.35 -11.78 -7.70
C SER A 136 -13.65 -13.06 -7.24
N GLU A 137 -12.45 -13.28 -7.75
CA GLU A 137 -11.48 -14.21 -7.17
C GLU A 137 -10.45 -13.47 -6.34
N GLU A 138 -9.93 -14.14 -5.29
CA GLU A 138 -8.91 -13.59 -4.40
C GLU A 138 -7.58 -14.33 -4.55
N VAL A 139 -6.50 -13.57 -4.74
CA VAL A 139 -5.12 -14.06 -4.69
C VAL A 139 -4.47 -13.55 -3.42
N ARG A 140 -4.02 -14.48 -2.57
CA ARG A 140 -3.27 -14.15 -1.36
C ARG A 140 -1.80 -14.00 -1.69
N LEU A 141 -1.23 -12.88 -1.29
CA LEU A 141 0.18 -12.57 -1.44
C LEU A 141 0.94 -12.87 -0.15
N ARG A 142 2.27 -12.85 -0.23
CA ARG A 142 3.13 -13.08 0.92
C ARG A 142 2.90 -12.00 1.98
N SER A 143 2.54 -12.42 3.19
CA SER A 143 2.50 -11.55 4.36
C SER A 143 3.91 -11.24 4.86
N PHE A 144 4.12 -10.05 5.42
CA PHE A 144 5.31 -9.74 6.20
C PHE A 144 4.94 -9.31 7.61
N THR A 145 5.89 -9.40 8.52
CA THR A 145 5.71 -8.97 9.91
C THR A 145 6.95 -8.21 10.36
N THR A 146 6.74 -7.06 10.96
CA THR A 146 7.65 -6.54 11.99
C THR A 146 7.20 -7.24 13.29
N THR A 147 8.05 -7.44 14.28
CA THR A 147 7.69 -8.16 15.53
C THR A 147 6.43 -7.62 16.26
N ILE A 148 5.94 -6.45 15.86
CA ILE A 148 4.77 -5.75 16.38
C ILE A 148 3.58 -5.82 15.41
N HIS A 149 3.78 -5.53 14.11
CA HIS A 149 2.71 -5.51 13.11
C HIS A 149 2.86 -6.62 12.08
N LYS A 150 1.77 -7.36 11.83
CA LYS A 150 1.65 -8.31 10.73
C LYS A 150 0.77 -7.72 9.62
N VAL A 151 1.32 -7.63 8.42
CA VAL A 151 0.61 -7.14 7.24
C VAL A 151 0.31 -8.31 6.32
N ASN A 152 -0.97 -8.55 6.05
CA ASN A 152 -1.43 -9.52 5.06
C ASN A 152 -1.82 -8.77 3.78
N SER A 153 -1.41 -9.30 2.65
CA SER A 153 -1.72 -8.73 1.34
C SER A 153 -2.60 -9.70 0.57
N VAL A 154 -3.73 -9.20 0.08
CA VAL A 154 -4.70 -9.96 -0.71
C VAL A 154 -5.18 -9.07 -1.83
N VAL A 155 -5.37 -9.66 -3.00
CA VAL A 155 -5.91 -8.97 -4.16
C VAL A 155 -7.18 -9.67 -4.58
N ALA A 156 -8.25 -8.90 -4.76
CA ALA A 156 -9.47 -9.38 -5.39
C ALA A 156 -9.59 -8.76 -6.80
N TYR A 157 -9.94 -9.56 -7.81
CA TYR A 157 -10.24 -9.09 -9.17
C TYR A 157 -11.56 -9.67 -9.68
N THR A 158 -12.27 -8.91 -10.49
CA THR A 158 -13.50 -9.35 -11.16
C THR A 158 -13.19 -10.37 -12.25
N ILE A 159 -13.94 -11.46 -12.29
CA ILE A 159 -13.87 -12.42 -13.40
C ILE A 159 -14.64 -11.82 -14.58
N PRO A 160 -14.01 -11.62 -15.76
CA PRO A 160 -14.71 -11.16 -16.95
C PRO A 160 -15.74 -12.22 -17.37
N VAL A 161 -16.94 -11.75 -17.73
CA VAL A 161 -17.95 -12.62 -18.35
C VAL A 161 -17.62 -12.68 -19.84
N ASN A 162 -17.40 -13.87 -20.38
CA ASN A 162 -17.29 -14.06 -21.82
C ASN A 162 -18.69 -13.85 -22.42
N ASP A 163 -18.93 -12.70 -23.03
CA ASP A 163 -20.03 -12.48 -23.98
C ASP A 163 -19.59 -12.87 -25.41
#